data_AF-A0A851H2Z8-F1
#
_entry.id   AF-A0A851H2Z8-F1
#
_cell.length_a   1.000
_cell.length_b   1.000
_cell.length_c   1.000
_cell.angle_alpha   90.00
_cell.angle_beta   90.00
_cell.angle_gamma   90.00
#
_symmetry.space_group_name_H-M   'P 1'
#
loop_
_entity.id
_entity.type
_entity.pdbx_description
1 polymer ?
#
loop_
_entity_poly.entity_id
_entity_poly.type
_entity_poly.pdbx_seq_one_letter_code
_entity_poly.pdbx_strand_id
1 'polypeptide(L)'
;MRHLHLLLRRCLWLGMLLAAGTLHADPLQLCYDYGCAKQLEVEISEEARDWLARLFEHPQDASTERSQIQRAVQALYWLSAQDSPLWHDKGGDRFDNDADGRMDCIDHSHNDSAFLQFLATQGWLHFHRVDPIVRRTRWLVTQHFASHITEQDTSQEWVVDSWFNSFGEPPVVVPLALWKEGFSP
;
A
#
# COMPACT_ATOMS: atom_id res chain seq x y z
N MET A 1 14.80 63.38 -46.22
CA MET A 1 15.64 63.10 -45.03
C MET A 1 15.11 61.81 -44.38
N ARG A 2 15.11 60.62 -45.00
CA ARG A 2 16.23 59.66 -45.13
C ARG A 2 17.43 60.04 -44.26
N HIS A 3 17.58 59.39 -43.11
CA HIS A 3 18.82 58.76 -42.64
C HIS A 3 18.55 57.98 -41.34
N LEU A 4 19.01 56.73 -41.33
CA LEU A 4 19.63 56.09 -40.17
C LEU A 4 18.75 55.46 -39.09
N HIS A 5 18.22 54.26 -39.34
CA HIS A 5 18.20 53.20 -38.32
C HIS A 5 18.48 51.85 -38.98
N LEU A 6 19.71 51.71 -39.47
CA LEU A 6 20.34 50.42 -39.70
C LEU A 6 20.74 49.85 -38.32
N LEU A 7 20.59 48.53 -38.19
CA LEU A 7 21.33 47.65 -37.25
C LEU A 7 20.87 47.69 -35.79
N LEU A 8 20.10 46.68 -35.38
CA LEU A 8 20.69 45.63 -34.55
C LEU A 8 19.78 44.40 -34.53
N ARG A 9 20.26 43.34 -35.20
CA ARG A 9 19.93 41.96 -34.90
C ARG A 9 20.13 41.73 -33.40
N ARG A 10 19.07 41.43 -32.65
CA ARG A 10 19.19 40.69 -31.39
C ARG A 10 18.12 39.61 -31.38
N CYS A 11 18.51 38.45 -31.89
CA CYS A 11 17.83 37.19 -31.64
C CYS A 11 17.71 37.00 -30.12
N LEU A 12 16.52 37.16 -29.57
CA LEU A 12 16.18 36.61 -28.27
C LEU A 12 15.72 35.17 -28.49
N TRP A 13 16.69 34.27 -28.59
CA TRP A 13 16.45 32.86 -28.30
C TRP A 13 16.37 32.76 -26.78
N LEU A 14 15.17 32.95 -26.24
CA LEU A 14 14.90 32.69 -24.84
C LEU A 14 14.87 31.17 -24.67
N GLY A 15 15.97 30.61 -24.16
CA GLY A 15 16.09 29.19 -23.86
C GLY A 15 15.01 28.76 -22.87
N MET A 16 14.12 27.90 -23.34
CA MET A 16 13.13 27.22 -22.53
C MET A 16 13.89 26.12 -21.75
N LEU A 17 14.43 26.48 -20.58
CA LEU A 17 14.96 25.52 -19.62
C LEU A 17 13.77 24.70 -19.11
N LEU A 18 13.56 23.53 -19.70
CA LEU A 18 12.73 22.47 -19.13
C LEU A 18 13.39 22.06 -17.82
N ALA A 19 12.93 22.62 -16.71
CA ALA A 19 13.17 22.03 -15.40
C ALA A 19 12.46 20.67 -15.39
N ALA A 20 13.21 19.61 -15.68
CA ALA A 20 12.79 18.26 -15.37
C ALA A 20 12.72 18.17 -13.85
N GLY A 21 11.57 18.51 -13.28
CA GLY A 21 11.27 18.15 -11.90
C GLY A 21 11.35 16.63 -11.83
N THR A 22 12.30 16.11 -11.06
CA THR A 22 12.24 14.72 -10.64
C THR A 22 10.90 14.57 -9.91
N LEU A 23 9.95 13.85 -10.51
CA LEU A 23 8.75 13.42 -9.80
C LEU A 23 9.24 12.42 -8.75
N HIS A 24 9.67 12.92 -7.60
CA HIS A 24 10.01 12.07 -6.48
C HIS A 24 8.69 11.56 -5.92
N ALA A 25 8.50 10.25 -5.96
CA ALA A 25 7.28 9.68 -5.42
C ALA A 25 7.38 9.67 -3.89
N ASP A 26 6.29 10.05 -3.22
CA ASP A 26 6.27 10.10 -1.76
C ASP A 26 6.57 8.72 -1.16
N PRO A 27 7.40 8.66 -0.09
CA PRO A 27 7.70 7.40 0.57
C PRO A 27 6.45 6.84 1.24
N LEU A 28 6.39 5.52 1.33
CA LEU A 28 5.31 4.83 2.02
C LEU A 28 5.54 4.88 3.53
N GLN A 29 4.53 5.34 4.26
CA GLN A 29 4.57 5.43 5.73
C GLN A 29 4.00 4.15 6.33
N LEU A 30 4.83 3.42 7.08
CA LEU A 30 4.46 2.20 7.78
C LEU A 30 4.73 2.33 9.28
N CYS A 31 4.12 1.45 10.07
CA CYS A 31 4.27 1.41 11.52
C CYS A 31 4.49 -0.02 12.05
N TYR A 32 5.01 -0.14 13.28
CA TYR A 32 5.19 -1.42 14.00
C TYR A 32 5.37 -1.20 15.51
N ASP A 33 5.63 -2.29 16.24
CA ASP A 33 5.87 -2.34 17.68
C ASP A 33 4.62 -2.09 18.55
N TYR A 34 3.50 -2.62 18.08
CA TYR A 34 2.17 -2.65 18.70
C TYR A 34 1.53 -1.26 18.83
N GLY A 35 0.32 -1.13 18.27
CA GLY A 35 -0.41 0.14 18.29
C GLY A 35 0.30 1.28 17.54
N CYS A 36 1.08 0.96 16.51
CA CYS A 36 1.90 1.86 15.70
C CYS A 36 2.92 2.68 16.51
N ALA A 37 3.51 2.10 17.57
CA ALA A 37 4.43 2.81 18.45
C ALA A 37 5.69 3.33 17.75
N LYS A 38 6.14 2.64 16.69
CA LYS A 38 7.24 3.06 15.82
C LYS A 38 6.75 3.27 14.40
N GLN A 39 7.40 4.18 13.69
CA GLN A 39 7.12 4.53 12.30
C GLN A 39 8.37 4.28 11.46
N LEU A 40 8.19 3.97 10.18
CA LEU A 40 9.27 3.88 9.21
C LEU A 40 8.79 4.32 7.81
N GLU A 41 9.72 4.85 7.04
CA GLU A 41 9.49 5.27 5.66
C GLU A 41 10.11 4.24 4.71
N VAL A 42 9.35 3.81 3.71
CA VAL A 42 9.81 2.86 2.69
C VAL A 42 9.72 3.49 1.32
N GLU A 43 10.86 3.57 0.64
CA GLU A 43 10.90 3.94 -0.77
C GLU A 43 10.62 2.71 -1.64
N ILE A 44 9.59 2.80 -2.50
CA ILE A 44 9.32 1.76 -3.49
C ILE A 44 10.10 2.08 -4.76
N SER A 45 11.11 1.25 -5.04
CA SER A 45 11.98 1.38 -6.21
C SER A 45 11.20 1.35 -7.53
N GLU A 46 11.78 1.93 -8.59
CA GLU A 46 11.18 1.88 -9.93
C GLU A 46 10.98 0.45 -10.42
N GLU A 47 11.93 -0.45 -10.15
CA GLU A 47 11.80 -1.87 -10.50
C GLU A 47 10.61 -2.55 -9.80
N ALA A 48 10.41 -2.26 -8.51
CA ALA A 48 9.26 -2.76 -7.76
C ALA A 48 7.95 -2.17 -8.29
N ARG A 49 7.92 -0.88 -8.62
CA ARG A 49 6.76 -0.21 -9.24
C ARG A 49 6.40 -0.84 -10.58
N ASP A 50 7.38 -1.09 -11.43
CA ASP A 50 7.20 -1.73 -12.73
C ASP A 50 6.64 -3.16 -12.59
N TRP A 51 7.13 -3.91 -11.59
CA TRP A 51 6.59 -5.24 -11.30
C TRP A 51 5.13 -5.17 -10.82
N LEU A 52 4.81 -4.24 -9.92
CA LEU A 52 3.44 -4.04 -9.43
C LEU A 52 2.52 -3.56 -10.56
N ALA A 53 2.95 -2.64 -11.42
CA ALA A 53 2.16 -2.20 -12.58
C ALA A 53 1.80 -3.38 -13.49
N ARG A 54 2.77 -4.24 -13.81
CA ARG A 54 2.51 -5.46 -14.62
C ARG A 54 1.58 -6.44 -13.92
N LEU A 55 1.59 -6.51 -12.59
CA LEU A 55 0.68 -7.36 -11.83
C LEU A 55 -0.79 -6.96 -12.04
N PHE A 56 -1.07 -5.68 -12.29
CA PHE A 56 -2.42 -5.09 -12.43
C PHE A 56 -2.76 -4.60 -13.85
N GLU A 57 -2.00 -4.96 -14.88
CA GLU A 57 -2.16 -4.41 -16.23
C GLU A 57 -3.50 -4.83 -16.89
N HIS A 58 -4.02 -6.01 -16.56
CA HIS A 58 -5.23 -6.57 -17.19
C HIS A 58 -6.03 -7.51 -16.26
N PRO A 59 -6.52 -7.05 -15.08
CA PRO A 59 -7.40 -7.89 -14.27
C PRO A 59 -8.68 -8.21 -15.05
N GLN A 60 -9.03 -9.49 -15.11
CA GLN A 60 -10.21 -9.96 -15.85
C GLN A 60 -11.51 -9.69 -15.08
N ASP A 61 -11.45 -9.78 -13.75
CA ASP A 61 -12.57 -9.61 -12.85
C ASP A 61 -12.09 -9.24 -11.42
N ALA A 62 -13.06 -8.90 -10.56
CA ALA A 62 -12.80 -8.56 -9.17
C ALA A 62 -12.13 -9.71 -8.39
N SER A 63 -12.41 -10.97 -8.74
CA SER A 63 -11.78 -12.12 -8.07
C SER A 63 -10.29 -12.21 -8.37
N THR A 64 -9.91 -11.92 -9.60
CA THR A 64 -8.53 -11.87 -10.08
C THR A 64 -7.80 -10.70 -9.40
N GLU A 65 -8.44 -9.53 -9.32
CA GLU A 65 -7.86 -8.37 -8.63
C GLU A 65 -7.62 -8.65 -7.14
N ARG A 66 -8.54 -9.32 -6.43
CA ARG A 66 -8.30 -9.74 -5.03
C ARG A 66 -7.08 -10.64 -4.88
N SER A 67 -6.87 -11.56 -5.82
CA SER A 67 -5.68 -12.43 -5.83
C SER A 67 -4.39 -11.64 -6.14
N GLN A 68 -4.47 -10.60 -6.97
CA GLN A 68 -3.37 -9.68 -7.25
C GLN A 68 -3.05 -8.80 -6.02
N ILE A 69 -4.08 -8.32 -5.32
CA ILE A 69 -3.94 -7.59 -4.05
C ILE A 69 -3.18 -8.42 -3.02
N GLN A 70 -3.52 -9.71 -2.85
CA GLN A 70 -2.78 -10.60 -1.95
C GLN A 70 -1.28 -10.64 -2.28
N ARG A 71 -0.95 -10.81 -3.56
CA ARG A 71 0.44 -10.87 -4.02
C ARG A 71 1.17 -9.53 -3.88
N ALA A 72 0.47 -8.42 -4.14
CA ALA A 72 1.02 -7.09 -4.03
C ALA A 72 1.34 -6.72 -2.59
N VAL A 73 0.41 -6.95 -1.65
CA VAL A 73 0.63 -6.71 -0.23
C VAL A 73 1.76 -7.57 0.32
N GLN A 74 1.81 -8.86 -0.05
CA GLN A 74 2.92 -9.75 0.32
C GLN A 74 4.27 -9.21 -0.19
N ALA A 75 4.35 -8.81 -1.46
CA ALA A 75 5.57 -8.28 -2.05
C ALA A 75 6.00 -6.97 -1.39
N LEU A 76 5.05 -6.08 -1.09
CA LEU A 76 5.33 -4.81 -0.41
C LEU A 76 5.84 -5.02 1.01
N TYR A 77 5.36 -6.01 1.74
CA TYR A 77 5.94 -6.42 3.03
C TYR A 77 7.39 -6.91 2.87
N TRP A 78 7.66 -7.80 1.91
CA TRP A 78 9.02 -8.27 1.64
C TRP A 78 9.96 -7.12 1.30
N LEU A 79 9.52 -6.19 0.45
CA LEU A 79 10.30 -5.01 0.09
C LEU A 79 10.58 -4.13 1.31
N SER A 80 9.56 -3.89 2.14
CA SER A 80 9.66 -3.06 3.34
C SER A 80 10.58 -3.66 4.40
N ALA A 81 10.68 -4.99 4.48
CA ALA A 81 11.50 -5.68 5.47
C ALA A 81 12.97 -5.87 5.06
N GLN A 82 13.37 -5.46 3.85
CA GLN A 82 14.79 -5.53 3.44
C GLN A 82 15.68 -4.67 4.34
N ASP A 83 15.18 -3.48 4.73
CA ASP A 83 15.92 -2.48 5.50
C ASP A 83 15.23 -2.11 6.82
N SER A 84 14.26 -2.90 7.27
CA SER A 84 13.50 -2.67 8.50
C SER A 84 13.35 -3.95 9.31
N PRO A 85 13.05 -3.86 10.62
CA PRO A 85 12.95 -5.04 11.48
C PRO A 85 11.66 -5.86 11.24
N LEU A 86 10.78 -5.45 10.32
CA LEU A 86 9.47 -6.09 10.08
C LEU A 86 9.55 -7.61 9.80
N TRP A 87 10.68 -8.13 9.32
CA TRP A 87 10.87 -9.56 9.08
C TRP A 87 10.84 -10.43 10.35
N HIS A 88 11.00 -9.82 11.54
CA HIS A 88 10.88 -10.53 12.81
C HIS A 88 9.46 -10.89 13.20
N ASP A 89 8.46 -10.26 12.58
CA ASP A 89 7.05 -10.42 12.88
C ASP A 89 6.57 -11.90 12.85
N LYS A 90 5.59 -12.21 13.70
CA LYS A 90 4.94 -13.53 13.78
C LYS A 90 3.44 -13.38 13.73
N GLY A 91 2.81 -14.25 12.96
CA GLY A 91 1.37 -14.24 12.79
C GLY A 91 0.62 -14.47 14.09
N GLY A 92 -0.42 -13.67 14.30
CA GLY A 92 -1.36 -13.82 15.41
C GLY A 92 -0.84 -13.34 16.76
N ASP A 93 0.13 -12.42 16.81
CA ASP A 93 0.85 -11.95 18.01
C ASP A 93 1.53 -13.10 18.77
N ARG A 94 1.90 -14.19 18.07
CA ARG A 94 2.31 -15.44 18.70
C ARG A 94 3.81 -15.42 19.01
N PHE A 95 4.11 -15.34 20.30
CA PHE A 95 5.45 -15.58 20.86
C PHE A 95 6.51 -14.58 20.38
N ASP A 96 6.13 -13.30 20.26
CA ASP A 96 7.04 -12.25 19.76
C ASP A 96 8.18 -11.91 20.72
N ASN A 97 8.08 -12.24 22.03
CA ASN A 97 9.15 -12.09 23.03
C ASN A 97 9.85 -10.72 23.02
N ASP A 98 9.11 -9.62 22.81
CA ASP A 98 9.66 -8.26 22.67
C ASP A 98 10.64 -8.09 21.49
N ALA A 99 10.53 -8.92 20.45
CA ALA A 99 11.29 -8.76 19.22
C ALA A 99 11.00 -7.41 18.56
N ASP A 100 12.07 -6.69 18.22
CA ASP A 100 11.96 -5.49 17.40
C ASP A 100 11.41 -5.86 16.02
N GLY A 101 10.36 -5.16 15.57
CA GLY A 101 9.68 -5.46 14.32
C GLY A 101 8.39 -6.29 14.43
N ARG A 102 8.03 -6.76 15.63
CA ARG A 102 6.71 -7.36 15.89
C ARG A 102 5.57 -6.42 15.49
N MET A 103 4.46 -6.98 15.04
CA MET A 103 3.27 -6.24 14.67
C MET A 103 2.03 -6.83 15.34
N ASP A 104 1.13 -5.96 15.79
CA ASP A 104 -0.21 -6.37 16.21
C ASP A 104 -1.26 -6.10 15.11
N CYS A 105 -2.52 -6.47 15.37
CA CYS A 105 -3.60 -6.23 14.41
C CYS A 105 -3.77 -4.76 14.01
N ILE A 106 -3.38 -3.81 14.87
CA ILE A 106 -3.43 -2.38 14.56
C ILE A 106 -2.33 -2.06 13.54
N ASP A 107 -1.10 -2.47 13.82
CA ASP A 107 0.04 -2.29 12.91
C ASP A 107 -0.24 -2.86 11.52
N HIS A 108 -0.70 -4.12 11.46
CA HIS A 108 -1.08 -4.77 10.21
C HIS A 108 -2.19 -4.04 9.48
N SER A 109 -3.26 -3.63 10.18
CA SER A 109 -4.37 -2.92 9.55
C SER A 109 -3.95 -1.57 8.94
N HIS A 110 -3.03 -0.84 9.60
CA HIS A 110 -2.48 0.41 9.09
C HIS A 110 -1.55 0.18 7.88
N ASN A 111 -0.66 -0.79 7.97
CA ASN A 111 0.29 -1.12 6.90
C ASN A 111 -0.43 -1.66 5.65
N ASP A 112 -1.37 -2.60 5.81
CA ASP A 112 -2.19 -3.11 4.73
C ASP A 112 -2.98 -1.96 4.07
N SER A 113 -3.58 -1.06 4.85
CA SER A 113 -4.25 0.13 4.31
C SER A 113 -3.30 1.07 3.56
N ALA A 114 -2.07 1.27 4.04
CA ALA A 114 -1.06 2.09 3.35
C ALA A 114 -0.68 1.45 2.00
N PHE A 115 -0.42 0.14 1.98
CA PHE A 115 -0.15 -0.61 0.75
C PHE A 115 -1.32 -0.50 -0.24
N LEU A 116 -2.54 -0.73 0.21
CA LEU A 116 -3.73 -0.64 -0.63
C LEU A 116 -3.92 0.77 -1.20
N GLN A 117 -3.70 1.81 -0.39
CA GLN A 117 -3.79 3.18 -0.88
C GLN A 117 -2.67 3.53 -1.86
N PHE A 118 -1.46 3.01 -1.64
CA PHE A 118 -0.40 3.12 -2.63
C PHE A 118 -0.85 2.54 -3.98
N LEU A 119 -1.37 1.30 -4.01
CA LEU A 119 -1.89 0.69 -5.25
C LEU A 119 -3.02 1.52 -5.88
N ALA A 120 -3.95 2.03 -5.06
CA ALA A 120 -5.08 2.84 -5.52
C ALA A 120 -4.61 4.17 -6.14
N THR A 121 -3.63 4.85 -5.53
CA THR A 121 -3.09 6.13 -6.04
C THR A 121 -2.38 5.99 -7.37
N GLN A 122 -1.84 4.80 -7.68
CA GLN A 122 -1.26 4.50 -8.99
C GLN A 122 -2.33 4.18 -10.06
N GLY A 123 -3.61 4.07 -9.67
CA GLY A 123 -4.69 3.68 -10.57
C GLY A 123 -4.68 2.19 -10.92
N TRP A 124 -4.04 1.35 -10.10
CA TRP A 124 -3.92 -0.09 -10.37
C TRP A 124 -5.09 -0.93 -9.84
N LEU A 125 -5.94 -0.37 -8.98
CA LEU A 125 -7.17 -1.01 -8.55
C LEU A 125 -8.32 -0.59 -9.49
N HIS A 126 -8.83 -1.54 -10.26
CA HIS A 126 -9.88 -1.35 -11.26
C HIS A 126 -11.26 -1.73 -10.72
N PHE A 127 -11.34 -2.79 -9.91
CA PHE A 127 -12.60 -3.33 -9.40
C PHE A 127 -12.91 -2.92 -7.96
N HIS A 128 -11.90 -2.60 -7.16
CA HIS A 128 -12.06 -2.26 -5.76
C HIS A 128 -11.59 -0.84 -5.45
N ARG A 129 -12.26 -0.21 -4.48
CA ARG A 129 -11.75 0.98 -3.81
C ARG A 129 -11.31 0.61 -2.40
N VAL A 130 -10.38 1.39 -1.85
CA VAL A 130 -9.93 1.25 -0.46
C VAL A 130 -10.87 2.05 0.44
N ASP A 131 -11.39 1.41 1.48
CA ASP A 131 -12.28 2.02 2.47
C ASP A 131 -11.60 2.05 3.85
N PRO A 132 -12.14 2.79 4.83
CA PRO A 132 -11.54 2.86 6.17
C PRO A 132 -11.44 1.50 6.86
N ILE A 133 -10.40 1.35 7.69
CA ILE A 133 -10.15 0.19 8.54
C ILE A 133 -11.43 -0.21 9.29
N VAL A 134 -11.69 -1.52 9.30
CA VAL A 134 -12.84 -2.11 9.97
C VAL A 134 -12.42 -2.78 11.28
N ARG A 135 -13.39 -2.96 12.17
CA ARG A 135 -13.19 -3.62 13.47
C ARG A 135 -14.24 -4.70 13.67
N ARG A 136 -13.81 -5.85 14.20
CA ARG A 136 -14.70 -6.83 14.84
C ARG A 136 -14.43 -6.89 16.34
N THR A 137 -15.46 -7.20 17.10
CA THR A 137 -15.35 -7.40 18.55
C THR A 137 -15.97 -8.74 18.90
N ARG A 138 -15.16 -9.63 19.49
CA ARG A 138 -15.64 -10.89 20.05
C ARG A 138 -15.61 -10.83 21.56
N TRP A 139 -16.61 -11.45 22.19
CA TRP A 139 -16.72 -11.56 23.66
C TRP A 139 -16.62 -10.22 24.41
N LEU A 140 -17.01 -9.12 23.75
CA LEU A 140 -16.99 -7.73 24.26
C LEU A 140 -15.59 -7.15 24.59
N VAL A 141 -14.52 -7.95 24.53
CA VAL A 141 -13.16 -7.52 24.93
C VAL A 141 -12.09 -7.75 23.87
N THR A 142 -12.25 -8.76 23.00
CA THR A 142 -11.25 -9.05 21.96
C THR A 142 -11.58 -8.22 20.72
N GLN A 143 -10.83 -7.15 20.53
CA GLN A 143 -10.89 -6.33 19.32
C GLN A 143 -9.89 -6.86 18.29
N HIS A 144 -10.31 -6.88 17.03
CA HIS A 144 -9.43 -7.18 15.89
C HIS A 144 -9.73 -6.15 14.80
N PHE A 145 -8.67 -5.55 14.25
CA PHE A 145 -8.72 -4.53 13.20
C PHE A 145 -8.15 -5.11 11.92
N ALA A 146 -8.66 -4.67 10.77
CA ALA A 146 -8.13 -5.07 9.48
C ALA A 146 -8.43 -4.02 8.40
N SER A 147 -7.62 -4.03 7.35
CA SER A 147 -7.83 -3.17 6.19
C SER A 147 -9.04 -3.65 5.36
N HIS A 148 -9.60 -2.72 4.58
CA HIS A 148 -10.92 -2.89 3.97
C HIS A 148 -10.92 -2.38 2.53
N ILE A 149 -11.47 -3.19 1.63
CA ILE A 149 -11.76 -2.82 0.26
C ILE A 149 -13.22 -3.13 -0.07
N THR A 150 -13.82 -2.31 -0.93
CA THR A 150 -15.17 -2.56 -1.46
C THR A 150 -15.12 -2.73 -2.97
N GLU A 151 -15.73 -3.80 -3.44
CA GLU A 151 -15.97 -4.03 -4.87
C GLU A 151 -16.98 -3.00 -5.39
N GLN A 152 -16.61 -2.25 -6.43
CA GLN A 152 -17.36 -1.08 -6.87
C GLN A 152 -18.73 -1.44 -7.47
N ASP A 153 -18.80 -2.49 -8.27
CA ASP A 153 -20.02 -2.88 -9.00
C ASP A 153 -21.09 -3.50 -8.10
N THR A 154 -20.66 -4.31 -7.12
CA THR A 154 -21.56 -5.08 -6.25
C THR A 154 -21.72 -4.48 -4.87
N SER A 155 -20.89 -3.51 -4.51
CA SER A 155 -20.75 -3.00 -3.13
C SER A 155 -20.40 -4.08 -2.10
N GLN A 156 -19.89 -5.24 -2.54
CA GLN A 156 -19.44 -6.28 -1.65
C GLN A 156 -18.17 -5.85 -0.93
N GLU A 157 -18.21 -5.88 0.39
CA GLU A 157 -17.09 -5.52 1.27
C GLU A 157 -16.19 -6.73 1.52
N TRP A 158 -14.87 -6.50 1.51
CA TRP A 158 -13.82 -7.50 1.71
C TRP A 158 -12.76 -6.97 2.67
N VAL A 159 -12.22 -7.87 3.49
CA VAL A 159 -11.09 -7.60 4.37
C VAL A 159 -9.81 -8.10 3.72
N VAL A 160 -8.75 -7.31 3.80
CA VAL A 160 -7.37 -7.73 3.53
C VAL A 160 -6.64 -7.70 4.88
N ASP A 161 -6.17 -8.85 5.34
CA ASP A 161 -5.66 -9.01 6.72
C ASP A 161 -4.39 -9.87 6.73
N SER A 162 -3.24 -9.21 6.91
CA SER A 162 -1.93 -9.86 7.01
C SER A 162 -1.60 -10.40 8.41
N TRP A 163 -2.40 -10.10 9.44
CA TRP A 163 -2.08 -10.43 10.84
C TRP A 163 -2.03 -11.94 11.14
N PHE A 164 -2.82 -12.76 10.43
CA PHE A 164 -2.96 -14.18 10.79
C PHE A 164 -1.70 -15.02 10.55
N ASN A 165 -0.97 -14.70 9.49
CA ASN A 165 0.11 -15.54 8.99
C ASN A 165 1.47 -14.97 9.42
N SER A 166 2.51 -15.81 9.43
CA SER A 166 3.86 -15.32 9.73
C SER A 166 4.39 -14.40 8.64
N PHE A 167 5.38 -13.59 8.98
CA PHE A 167 6.02 -12.67 8.05
C PHE A 167 6.33 -13.35 6.70
N GLY A 168 5.96 -12.64 5.61
CA GLY A 168 6.24 -13.07 4.25
C GLY A 168 5.20 -14.00 3.63
N GLU A 169 4.16 -14.40 4.38
CA GLU A 169 2.98 -15.08 3.83
C GLU A 169 1.96 -14.09 3.27
N PRO A 170 1.13 -14.49 2.29
CA PRO A 170 0.11 -13.60 1.75
C PRO A 170 -0.97 -13.29 2.79
N PRO A 171 -1.55 -12.07 2.79
CA PRO A 171 -2.70 -11.76 3.63
C PRO A 171 -3.89 -12.62 3.22
N VAL A 172 -4.83 -12.83 4.14
CA VAL A 172 -6.13 -13.37 3.76
C VAL A 172 -6.95 -12.28 3.10
N VAL A 173 -7.73 -12.64 2.07
CA VAL A 173 -8.73 -11.75 1.46
C VAL A 173 -10.08 -12.45 1.46
N VAL A 174 -10.96 -12.00 2.35
CA VAL A 174 -12.24 -12.67 2.65
C VAL A 174 -13.39 -11.67 2.76
N PRO A 175 -14.65 -12.08 2.52
CA PRO A 175 -15.78 -11.19 2.69
C PRO A 175 -15.86 -10.63 4.11
N LEU A 176 -16.17 -9.34 4.25
CA LEU A 176 -16.26 -8.67 5.55
C LEU A 176 -17.26 -9.36 6.49
N ALA A 177 -18.39 -9.85 5.95
CA ALA A 177 -19.40 -10.58 6.71
C ALA A 177 -18.81 -11.85 7.36
N LEU A 178 -18.09 -12.66 6.58
CA LEU A 178 -17.40 -13.86 7.08
C LEU A 178 -16.34 -13.50 8.12
N TRP A 179 -15.54 -12.45 7.87
CA TRP A 179 -14.54 -12.00 8.83
C TRP A 179 -15.18 -11.57 10.16
N LYS A 180 -16.32 -10.86 10.13
CA LYS A 180 -17.05 -10.44 11.34
C LYS A 180 -17.58 -11.61 12.18
N GLU A 181 -17.85 -12.77 11.58
CA GLU A 181 -18.29 -13.98 12.30
C GLU A 181 -17.17 -14.66 13.12
N GLY A 182 -15.92 -14.20 12.95
CA GLY A 182 -14.76 -14.72 13.66
C GLY A 182 -13.91 -15.68 12.85
N PHE A 183 -13.85 -15.47 11.53
CA PHE A 183 -12.90 -16.13 10.65
C PHE A 183 -11.48 -16.18 11.24
N SER A 184 -10.87 -17.36 11.11
CA SER A 184 -9.45 -17.64 11.28
C SER A 184 -9.09 -18.69 10.22
N PRO A 185 -7.97 -18.53 9.49
CA PRO A 185 -7.47 -19.57 8.60
C PRO A 185 -7.05 -20.84 9.37
#